data_AF-A0A1X7T1A0-F1
#
_entry.id   AF-A0A1X7T1A0-F1
#
_cell.length_a   1.000
_cell.length_b   1.000
_cell.length_c   1.000
_cell.angle_alpha   90.00
_cell.angle_beta   90.00
_cell.angle_gamma   90.00
#
_symmetry.space_group_name_H-M   'P 1'
#
loop_
_entity.id
_entity.type
_entity.pdbx_description
1 polymer ?
#
loop_
_entity_poly.entity_id
_entity_poly.type
_entity_poly.pdbx_seq_one_letter_code
_entity_poly.pdbx_strand_id
1 'polypeptide(L)'
;MRERLIQIQSPFVEDFLKYTATLQQDNTPLLDILWRYYERNKNYIAAARILDQLARKESVELTLSRRLEYISRAVMCAKSCGSVSSVSGEGEFLHELEEKMEVARIQLSILQGIQSLHHSQHTQQAITELNSKLMDVSQLYGDFADPFNLSECKLSIVHCAGHFDVTLIESLWSEIIEQELQSTLGNDRDTRMQSMRDRLLRLGKLYSRNDSYFPT
;
A
#
# COMPACT_ATOMS: atom_id res chain seq x y z
N MET A 1 -20.47 14.78 -21.33
CA MET A 1 -21.71 14.71 -20.51
C MET A 1 -21.46 14.40 -19.03
N ARG A 2 -20.45 13.59 -18.65
CA ARG A 2 -20.15 13.25 -17.23
C ARG A 2 -19.69 14.45 -16.38
N GLU A 3 -19.01 15.44 -16.97
CA GLU A 3 -18.55 16.66 -16.25
C GLU A 3 -19.68 17.65 -15.91
N ARG A 4 -20.82 17.60 -16.61
CA ARG A 4 -21.96 18.50 -16.34
C ARG A 4 -22.71 18.13 -15.05
N LEU A 5 -22.62 16.87 -14.61
CA LEU A 5 -23.19 16.43 -13.32
C LEU A 5 -22.41 16.96 -12.12
N ILE A 6 -21.11 17.25 -12.30
CA ILE A 6 -20.24 17.83 -11.26
C ILE A 6 -20.44 19.37 -11.15
N GLN A 7 -21.17 19.98 -12.08
CA GLN A 7 -21.49 21.41 -12.08
C GLN A 7 -22.82 21.74 -11.40
N ILE A 8 -23.71 20.76 -11.23
CA ILE A 8 -25.04 20.99 -10.67
C ILE A 8 -24.97 20.81 -9.15
N GLN A 9 -24.90 21.93 -8.42
CA GLN A 9 -25.18 21.99 -6.98
C GLN A 9 -26.67 21.75 -6.76
N SER A 10 -27.08 20.48 -6.74
CA SER A 10 -28.43 20.11 -6.32
C SER A 10 -28.32 19.09 -5.17
N PRO A 11 -28.97 19.35 -4.02
CA PRO A 11 -28.95 18.45 -2.87
C PRO A 11 -29.51 17.05 -3.18
N PHE A 12 -30.32 16.94 -4.24
CA PHE A 12 -30.87 15.66 -4.70
C PHE A 12 -29.86 14.76 -5.43
N VAL A 13 -28.72 15.30 -5.89
CA VAL A 13 -27.67 14.51 -6.55
C VAL A 13 -26.91 13.67 -5.53
N GLU A 14 -26.71 14.19 -4.32
CA GLU A 14 -26.06 13.46 -3.23
C GLU A 14 -26.92 12.29 -2.75
N ASP A 15 -28.22 12.53 -2.53
CA ASP A 15 -29.16 11.48 -2.14
C ASP A 15 -29.36 10.44 -3.25
N PHE A 16 -29.43 10.88 -4.51
CA PHE A 16 -29.51 9.96 -5.64
C PHE A 16 -28.24 9.12 -5.81
N LEU A 17 -27.05 9.71 -5.65
CA LEU A 17 -25.78 8.98 -5.73
C LEU A 17 -25.60 8.02 -4.55
N LYS A 18 -26.00 8.39 -3.32
CA LYS A 18 -26.01 7.48 -2.16
C LYS A 18 -26.99 6.33 -2.37
N TYR A 19 -28.20 6.63 -2.82
CA TYR A 19 -29.24 5.64 -3.10
C TYR A 19 -28.83 4.66 -4.22
N THR A 20 -28.22 5.17 -5.29
CA THR A 20 -27.73 4.33 -6.40
C THR A 20 -26.47 3.55 -6.02
N ALA A 21 -25.57 4.12 -5.21
CA ALA A 21 -24.41 3.43 -4.66
C ALA A 21 -24.79 2.30 -3.68
N THR A 22 -25.96 2.35 -3.04
CA THR A 22 -26.49 1.22 -2.25
C THR A 22 -27.19 0.15 -3.09
N LEU A 23 -27.61 0.48 -4.31
CA LEU A 23 -28.43 -0.40 -5.16
C LEU A 23 -27.66 -1.21 -6.20
N GLN A 24 -26.56 -0.69 -6.75
CA GLN A 24 -25.80 -1.40 -7.78
C GLN A 24 -24.63 -2.18 -7.14
N GLN A 25 -24.40 -3.43 -7.54
CA GLN A 25 -23.25 -4.21 -7.07
C GLN A 25 -21.92 -3.69 -7.64
N ASP A 26 -21.95 -3.03 -8.80
CA ASP A 26 -20.77 -2.59 -9.56
C ASP A 26 -20.60 -1.05 -9.56
N ASN A 27 -20.44 -0.47 -8.37
CA ASN A 27 -20.43 0.99 -8.17
C ASN A 27 -19.09 1.69 -8.46
N THR A 28 -18.06 0.99 -8.94
CA THR A 28 -16.70 1.58 -9.09
C THR A 28 -16.71 2.90 -9.87
N PRO A 29 -17.34 3.02 -11.06
CA PRO A 29 -17.37 4.28 -11.79
C PRO A 29 -18.27 5.34 -11.15
N LEU A 30 -19.28 4.93 -10.37
CA LEU A 30 -20.22 5.83 -9.72
C LEU A 30 -19.63 6.46 -8.45
N LEU A 31 -18.95 5.64 -7.64
CA LEU A 31 -18.15 6.07 -6.50
C LEU A 31 -17.00 6.98 -6.96
N ASP A 32 -16.42 6.71 -8.13
CA ASP A 32 -15.40 7.57 -8.76
C ASP A 32 -15.92 8.99 -9.07
N ILE A 33 -17.19 9.11 -9.47
CA ILE A 33 -17.84 10.41 -9.69
C ILE A 33 -18.17 11.07 -8.35
N LEU A 34 -18.59 10.28 -7.37
CA LEU A 34 -19.02 10.76 -6.07
C LEU A 34 -17.87 11.40 -5.28
N TRP A 35 -16.66 10.81 -5.24
CA TRP A 35 -15.54 11.43 -4.54
C TRP A 35 -15.09 12.74 -5.19
N ARG A 36 -15.12 12.83 -6.54
CA ARG A 36 -14.81 14.08 -7.28
C ARG A 36 -15.82 15.18 -6.98
N TYR A 37 -17.09 14.81 -6.79
CA TYR A 37 -18.13 15.74 -6.37
C TYR A 37 -17.87 16.28 -4.95
N TYR A 38 -17.54 15.41 -3.99
CA TYR A 38 -17.22 15.83 -2.62
C TYR A 38 -15.96 16.69 -2.53
N GLU A 39 -14.92 16.39 -3.33
CA GLU A 39 -13.71 17.23 -3.43
C GLU A 39 -14.07 18.64 -3.91
N ARG A 40 -14.96 18.75 -4.90
CA ARG A 40 -15.42 20.04 -5.44
C ARG A 40 -16.32 20.80 -4.46
N ASN A 41 -17.11 20.09 -3.66
CA ASN A 41 -17.94 20.66 -2.60
C ASN A 41 -17.16 20.93 -1.29
N LYS A 42 -15.83 20.77 -1.27
CA LYS A 42 -14.95 20.94 -0.10
C LYS A 42 -15.26 20.02 1.09
N ASN A 43 -16.02 18.95 0.88
CA ASN A 43 -16.27 17.94 1.91
C ASN A 43 -15.21 16.83 1.79
N TYR A 44 -14.01 17.13 2.26
CA TYR A 44 -12.86 16.23 2.11
C TYR A 44 -12.97 14.94 2.93
N ILE A 45 -13.67 14.98 4.07
CA ILE A 45 -13.87 13.80 4.93
C ILE A 45 -14.79 12.78 4.25
N ALA A 46 -15.91 13.24 3.67
CA ALA A 46 -16.80 12.36 2.92
C ALA A 46 -16.09 11.75 1.69
N ALA A 47 -15.29 12.54 0.98
CA ALA A 47 -14.46 12.06 -0.12
C ALA A 47 -13.48 10.97 0.34
N ALA A 48 -12.75 11.20 1.45
CA ALA A 48 -11.79 10.25 1.99
C ALA A 48 -12.42 8.92 2.41
N ARG A 49 -13.62 8.94 3.02
CA ARG A 49 -14.36 7.71 3.37
C ARG A 49 -14.79 6.91 2.15
N ILE A 50 -15.20 7.57 1.07
CA ILE A 50 -15.58 6.90 -0.18
C ILE A 50 -14.36 6.31 -0.87
N LEU A 51 -13.23 7.02 -0.83
CA LEU A 51 -11.95 6.52 -1.34
C LEU A 51 -11.45 5.31 -0.54
N ASP A 52 -11.60 5.32 0.79
CA ASP A 52 -11.32 4.14 1.64
C ASP A 52 -12.24 2.98 1.29
N GLN A 53 -13.55 3.23 1.11
CA GLN A 53 -14.49 2.19 0.68
C GLN A 53 -14.14 1.63 -0.71
N LEU A 54 -13.71 2.48 -1.65
CA LEU A 54 -13.21 2.06 -2.97
C LEU A 54 -11.95 1.21 -2.86
N ALA A 55 -11.03 1.55 -1.96
CA ALA A 55 -9.81 0.80 -1.73
C ALA A 55 -10.07 -0.58 -1.09
N ARG A 56 -11.07 -0.67 -0.18
CA ARG A 56 -11.49 -1.92 0.47
C ARG A 56 -12.29 -2.85 -0.45
N LYS A 57 -12.88 -2.36 -1.54
CA LYS A 57 -13.65 -3.21 -2.46
C LYS A 57 -12.74 -4.23 -3.13
N GLU A 58 -13.08 -5.50 -2.92
CA GLU A 58 -12.48 -6.63 -3.64
C GLU A 58 -12.98 -6.60 -5.08
N SER A 59 -12.08 -6.41 -6.01
CA SER A 59 -12.40 -6.51 -7.44
C SER A 59 -11.16 -6.92 -8.21
N VAL A 60 -11.37 -7.81 -9.17
CA VAL A 60 -10.32 -8.39 -10.01
C VAL A 60 -9.83 -7.37 -11.04
N GLU A 61 -10.64 -6.34 -11.35
CA GLU A 61 -10.32 -5.32 -12.35
C GLU A 61 -9.52 -4.12 -11.78
N LEU A 62 -9.48 -3.94 -10.46
CA LEU A 62 -8.70 -2.86 -9.84
C LEU A 62 -7.28 -3.35 -9.55
N THR A 63 -6.29 -2.75 -10.22
CA THR A 63 -4.88 -3.00 -9.90
C THR A 63 -4.51 -2.41 -8.54
N LEU A 64 -3.54 -3.03 -7.86
CA LEU A 64 -3.05 -2.55 -6.57
C LEU A 64 -2.55 -1.10 -6.64
N SER A 65 -1.90 -0.70 -7.75
CA SER A 65 -1.46 0.67 -7.97
C SER A 65 -2.61 1.68 -7.93
N ARG A 66 -3.78 1.32 -8.48
CA ARG A 66 -4.96 2.20 -8.45
C ARG A 66 -5.58 2.28 -7.06
N ARG A 67 -5.55 1.19 -6.28
CA ARG A 67 -5.92 1.22 -4.85
C ARG A 67 -4.99 2.13 -4.06
N LEU A 68 -3.69 2.06 -4.30
CA LEU A 68 -2.72 2.94 -3.66
C LEU A 68 -2.97 4.42 -4.04
N GLU A 69 -3.33 4.70 -5.29
CA GLU A 69 -3.76 6.05 -5.70
C GLU A 69 -4.98 6.51 -4.90
N TYR A 70 -6.01 5.67 -4.74
CA TYR A 70 -7.20 5.99 -3.94
C TYR A 70 -6.86 6.27 -2.48
N ILE A 71 -6.06 5.42 -1.83
CA ILE A 71 -5.62 5.64 -0.44
C ILE A 71 -4.79 6.92 -0.34
N SER A 72 -3.88 7.18 -1.30
CA SER A 72 -3.07 8.40 -1.30
C SER A 72 -3.90 9.68 -1.39
N ARG A 73 -4.94 9.65 -2.22
CA ARG A 73 -5.91 10.73 -2.29
C ARG A 73 -6.70 10.85 -1.00
N ALA A 74 -7.14 9.73 -0.42
CA ALA A 74 -7.87 9.73 0.86
C ALA A 74 -7.03 10.39 1.97
N VAL A 75 -5.75 10.04 2.07
CA VAL A 75 -4.80 10.65 3.01
C VAL A 75 -4.63 12.15 2.74
N MET A 76 -4.47 12.57 1.47
CA MET A 76 -4.36 14.00 1.15
C MET A 76 -5.65 14.77 1.48
N CYS A 77 -6.82 14.20 1.21
CA CYS A 77 -8.11 14.78 1.58
C CYS A 77 -8.26 14.89 3.11
N ALA A 78 -7.93 13.83 3.85
CA ALA A 78 -7.98 13.82 5.32
C ALA A 78 -7.01 14.86 5.93
N LYS A 79 -5.77 14.95 5.42
CA LYS A 79 -4.78 15.96 5.85
C LYS A 79 -5.23 17.39 5.56
N SER A 80 -5.90 17.61 4.44
CA SER A 80 -6.41 18.93 4.06
C SER A 80 -7.56 19.41 4.97
N CYS A 81 -8.26 18.49 5.64
CA CYS A 81 -9.31 18.81 6.61
C CYS A 81 -8.76 19.03 8.03
N GLY A 82 -7.73 18.27 8.41
CA GLY A 82 -7.12 18.30 9.75
C GLY A 82 -6.44 19.62 10.15
N SER A 83 -6.30 20.62 9.25
CA SER A 83 -5.81 21.94 9.64
C SER A 83 -6.89 22.85 10.23
N VAL A 84 -8.18 22.48 10.15
CA VAL A 84 -9.31 23.35 10.50
C VAL A 84 -10.17 22.82 11.67
N SER A 85 -10.11 21.53 12.01
CA SER A 85 -10.98 20.93 13.03
C SER A 85 -10.24 19.98 13.98
N SER A 86 -10.12 20.36 15.25
CA SER A 86 -9.62 19.55 16.36
C SER A 86 -10.66 18.53 16.85
N VAL A 87 -11.25 17.74 15.94
CA VAL A 87 -12.19 16.67 16.30
C VAL A 87 -11.39 15.38 16.43
N SER A 88 -11.28 14.85 17.66
CA SER A 88 -10.40 13.73 18.02
C SER A 88 -10.55 12.47 17.14
N GLY A 89 -11.70 12.26 16.48
CA GLY A 89 -11.92 11.12 15.58
C GLY A 89 -11.38 11.30 14.14
N GLU A 90 -11.06 12.52 13.70
CA GLU A 90 -10.49 12.75 12.36
C GLU A 90 -9.01 12.37 12.30
N GLY A 91 -8.29 12.57 13.41
CA GLY A 91 -6.89 12.14 13.56
C GLY A 91 -6.74 10.62 13.58
N GLU A 92 -7.65 9.91 14.25
CA GLU A 92 -7.69 8.44 14.28
C GLU A 92 -7.93 7.86 12.87
N PHE A 93 -8.88 8.41 12.13
CA PHE A 93 -9.13 7.99 10.74
C PHE A 93 -7.95 8.29 9.81
N LEU A 94 -7.28 9.43 9.99
CA LEU A 94 -6.05 9.73 9.23
C LEU A 94 -4.96 8.70 9.54
N HIS A 95 -4.78 8.34 10.80
CA HIS A 95 -3.80 7.34 11.22
C HIS A 95 -4.11 5.97 10.60
N GLU A 96 -5.37 5.52 10.64
CA GLU A 96 -5.82 4.28 9.99
C GLU A 96 -5.51 4.27 8.47
N LEU A 97 -5.71 5.41 7.80
CA LEU A 97 -5.39 5.56 6.38
C LEU A 97 -3.88 5.52 6.10
N GLU A 98 -3.05 6.09 6.99
CA GLU A 98 -1.60 6.07 6.88
C GLU A 98 -1.04 4.66 7.11
N GLU A 99 -1.54 3.94 8.11
CA GLU A 99 -1.19 2.53 8.34
C GLU A 99 -1.55 1.66 7.13
N LYS A 100 -2.76 1.80 6.59
CA LYS A 100 -3.18 1.11 5.36
C LYS A 100 -2.32 1.47 4.16
N MET A 101 -1.90 2.72 4.03
CA MET A 101 -1.00 3.12 2.96
C MET A 101 0.32 2.37 3.07
N GLU A 102 0.86 2.20 4.28
CA GLU A 102 2.11 1.48 4.48
C GLU A 102 1.97 0.00 4.15
N VAL A 103 0.89 -0.65 4.60
CA VAL A 103 0.58 -2.05 4.22
C VAL A 103 0.42 -2.21 2.70
N ALA A 104 -0.30 -1.28 2.05
CA ALA A 104 -0.48 -1.30 0.60
C ALA A 104 0.83 -1.12 -0.18
N ARG A 105 1.77 -0.32 0.36
CA ARG A 105 3.12 -0.17 -0.23
C ARG A 105 3.93 -1.46 -0.10
N ILE A 106 3.90 -2.09 1.08
CA ILE A 106 4.56 -3.39 1.30
C ILE A 106 4.00 -4.44 0.34
N GLN A 107 2.67 -4.51 0.20
CA GLN A 107 2.02 -5.39 -0.75
C GLN A 107 2.46 -5.13 -2.21
N LEU A 108 2.67 -3.87 -2.58
CA LEU A 108 3.19 -3.50 -3.90
C LEU A 108 4.64 -3.92 -4.08
N SER A 109 5.49 -3.74 -3.06
CA SER A 109 6.88 -4.21 -3.07
C SER A 109 6.96 -5.73 -3.20
N ILE A 110 6.09 -6.47 -2.51
CA ILE A 110 5.97 -7.93 -2.65
C ILE A 110 5.58 -8.29 -4.09
N LEU A 111 4.56 -7.63 -4.63
CA LEU A 111 4.12 -7.86 -6.01
C LEU A 111 5.24 -7.61 -7.03
N GLN A 112 6.01 -6.52 -6.87
CA GLN A 112 7.18 -6.23 -7.71
C GLN A 112 8.29 -7.28 -7.53
N GLY A 113 8.53 -7.73 -6.31
CA GLY A 113 9.46 -8.82 -5.99
C GLY A 113 9.08 -10.09 -6.74
N ILE A 114 7.82 -10.53 -6.60
CA ILE A 114 7.26 -11.71 -7.28
C ILE A 114 7.33 -11.57 -8.80
N GLN A 115 7.06 -10.37 -9.35
CA GLN A 115 7.16 -10.11 -10.79
C GLN A 115 8.59 -10.20 -11.34
N SER A 116 9.60 -9.88 -10.52
CA SER A 116 11.00 -9.98 -10.91
C SER A 116 11.55 -11.41 -10.87
N LEU A 117 10.87 -12.31 -10.15
CA LEU A 117 11.17 -13.74 -10.14
C LEU A 117 10.70 -14.43 -11.43
N HIS A 118 11.14 -15.67 -11.62
CA HIS A 118 10.75 -16.48 -12.78
C HIS A 118 9.23 -16.61 -12.92
N HIS A 119 8.75 -16.44 -14.14
CA HIS A 119 7.33 -16.53 -14.49
C HIS A 119 6.85 -17.98 -14.39
N SER A 120 6.32 -18.34 -13.22
CA SER A 120 5.66 -19.62 -12.98
C SER A 120 4.14 -19.42 -12.84
N GLN A 121 3.38 -20.50 -12.97
CA GLN A 121 1.92 -20.47 -12.73
C GLN A 121 1.59 -20.05 -11.29
N HIS A 122 2.44 -20.43 -10.33
CA HIS A 122 2.32 -20.03 -8.91
C HIS A 122 2.52 -18.52 -8.73
N THR A 123 3.53 -17.95 -9.42
CA THR A 123 3.81 -16.51 -9.46
C THR A 123 2.61 -15.72 -10.00
N GLN A 124 1.99 -16.20 -11.08
CA GLN A 124 0.82 -15.57 -11.72
C GLN A 124 -0.43 -15.59 -10.82
N GLN A 125 -0.67 -16.71 -10.13
CA GLN A 125 -1.76 -16.81 -9.16
C GLN A 125 -1.56 -15.83 -8.00
N ALA A 126 -0.36 -15.79 -7.44
CA ALA A 126 -0.02 -14.85 -6.37
C ALA A 126 -0.19 -13.38 -6.78
N ILE A 127 0.22 -13.01 -8.00
CA ILE A 127 0.03 -11.64 -8.52
C ILE A 127 -1.46 -11.31 -8.65
N THR A 128 -2.28 -12.26 -9.10
CA THR A 128 -3.73 -12.05 -9.25
C THR A 128 -4.38 -11.86 -7.87
N GLU A 129 -3.97 -12.66 -6.89
CA GLU A 129 -4.47 -12.59 -5.53
C GLU A 129 -4.06 -11.27 -4.83
N LEU A 130 -2.80 -10.87 -4.95
CA LEU A 130 -2.29 -9.59 -4.45
C LEU A 130 -2.95 -8.38 -5.13
N ASN A 131 -3.46 -8.53 -6.36
CA ASN A 131 -4.24 -7.48 -7.02
C ASN A 131 -5.74 -7.54 -6.70
N SER A 132 -6.23 -8.58 -6.03
CA SER A 132 -7.68 -8.73 -5.80
C SER A 132 -8.18 -7.91 -4.61
N LYS A 133 -7.36 -7.78 -3.56
CA LYS A 133 -7.71 -7.13 -2.29
C LYS A 133 -6.49 -6.64 -1.54
N LEU A 134 -6.69 -5.73 -0.59
CA LEU A 134 -5.68 -5.40 0.41
C LEU A 134 -5.63 -6.51 1.45
N MET A 135 -4.43 -6.99 1.75
CA MET A 135 -4.20 -8.10 2.67
C MET A 135 -3.58 -7.61 3.97
N ASP A 136 -3.74 -8.39 5.03
CA ASP A 136 -3.12 -8.09 6.32
C ASP A 136 -1.63 -8.43 6.32
N VAL A 137 -0.86 -7.75 7.16
CA VAL A 137 0.60 -7.97 7.29
C VAL A 137 0.98 -9.42 7.55
N SER A 138 0.16 -10.16 8.32
CA SER A 138 0.39 -11.58 8.61
C SER A 138 0.19 -12.47 7.36
N GLN A 139 -0.83 -12.16 6.55
CA GLN A 139 -1.06 -12.86 5.27
C GLN A 139 0.06 -12.54 4.28
N LEU A 140 0.45 -11.27 4.16
CA LEU A 140 1.57 -10.84 3.33
C LEU A 140 2.87 -11.55 3.72
N TYR A 141 3.09 -11.81 5.02
CA TYR A 141 4.26 -12.54 5.50
C TYR A 141 4.19 -14.03 5.15
N GLY A 142 3.15 -14.73 5.61
CA GLY A 142 3.07 -16.18 5.54
C GLY A 142 2.75 -16.73 4.15
N ASP A 143 1.87 -16.07 3.40
CA ASP A 143 1.38 -16.58 2.12
C ASP A 143 2.23 -16.10 0.94
N PHE A 144 3.02 -15.03 1.11
CA PHE A 144 3.80 -14.42 0.03
C PHE A 144 5.28 -14.19 0.38
N ALA A 145 5.59 -13.40 1.41
CA ALA A 145 6.98 -13.03 1.65
C ALA A 145 7.87 -14.24 2.00
N ASP A 146 7.36 -15.20 2.77
CA ASP A 146 8.07 -16.43 3.12
C ASP A 146 8.21 -17.43 1.96
N PRO A 147 7.14 -17.82 1.24
CA PRO A 147 7.24 -18.78 0.13
C PRO A 147 8.07 -18.27 -1.05
N PHE A 148 8.07 -16.96 -1.32
CA PHE A 148 8.85 -16.35 -2.40
C PHE A 148 10.25 -15.89 -1.95
N ASN A 149 10.63 -16.17 -0.71
CA ASN A 149 11.93 -15.82 -0.11
C ASN A 149 12.30 -14.33 -0.24
N LEU A 150 11.31 -13.44 -0.06
CA LEU A 150 11.49 -11.99 -0.22
C LEU A 150 11.95 -11.34 1.09
N SER A 151 13.21 -11.56 1.47
CA SER A 151 13.74 -11.17 2.79
C SER A 151 13.67 -9.65 3.06
N GLU A 152 13.79 -8.78 2.05
CA GLU A 152 13.54 -7.33 2.20
C GLU A 152 12.08 -7.00 2.55
N CYS A 153 11.14 -7.72 1.93
CA CYS A 153 9.72 -7.53 2.20
C CYS A 153 9.35 -8.07 3.59
N LYS A 154 9.93 -9.20 3.99
CA LYS A 154 9.82 -9.73 5.37
C LYS A 154 10.26 -8.68 6.39
N LEU A 155 11.42 -8.06 6.20
CA LEU A 155 11.92 -7.02 7.10
C LEU A 155 10.98 -5.79 7.14
N SER A 156 10.43 -5.40 5.99
CA SER A 156 9.49 -4.29 5.89
C SER A 156 8.18 -4.58 6.63
N ILE A 157 7.68 -5.82 6.56
CA ILE A 157 6.50 -6.28 7.30
C ILE A 157 6.76 -6.26 8.80
N VAL A 158 7.90 -6.81 9.25
CA VAL A 158 8.27 -6.87 10.68
C VAL A 158 8.38 -5.46 11.27
N HIS A 159 8.98 -4.53 10.52
CA HIS A 159 9.02 -3.11 10.87
C HIS A 159 7.62 -2.48 10.95
N CYS A 160 6.75 -2.74 9.98
CA CYS A 160 5.39 -2.21 9.96
C CYS A 160 4.52 -2.77 11.10
N ALA A 161 4.70 -4.03 11.47
CA ALA A 161 3.98 -4.67 12.55
C ALA A 161 4.51 -4.32 13.95
N GLY A 162 5.65 -3.62 14.03
CA GLY A 162 6.30 -3.31 15.30
C GLY A 162 6.78 -4.55 16.05
N HIS A 163 7.07 -5.65 15.33
CA HIS A 163 7.59 -6.86 15.94
C HIS A 163 9.12 -6.75 16.09
N PHE A 164 9.58 -6.57 17.32
CA PHE A 164 11.00 -6.46 17.63
C PHE A 164 11.55 -7.81 18.12
N ASP A 165 11.87 -8.70 17.18
CA ASP A 165 12.65 -9.89 17.47
C ASP A 165 14.04 -9.74 16.84
N VAL A 166 15.04 -9.49 17.70
CA VAL A 166 16.43 -9.27 17.28
C VAL A 166 16.95 -10.49 16.52
N THR A 167 16.60 -11.70 16.95
CA THR A 167 17.09 -12.93 16.31
C THR A 167 16.51 -13.10 14.90
N LEU A 168 15.22 -12.76 14.73
CA LEU A 168 14.57 -12.74 13.43
C LEU A 168 15.14 -11.64 12.53
N ILE A 169 15.39 -10.45 13.07
CA ILE A 169 15.96 -9.34 12.30
C ILE A 169 17.37 -9.72 11.82
N GLU A 170 18.23 -10.25 12.69
CA GLU A 170 19.57 -10.72 12.33
C GLU A 170 19.55 -11.84 11.28
N SER A 171 18.62 -12.80 11.40
CA SER A 171 18.48 -13.85 10.40
C SER A 171 18.02 -13.30 9.05
N LEU A 172 17.06 -12.37 9.04
CA LEU A 172 16.59 -11.72 7.81
C LEU A 172 17.69 -10.89 7.15
N TRP A 173 18.49 -10.17 7.93
CA TRP A 173 19.65 -9.44 7.39
C TRP A 173 20.70 -10.38 6.82
N SER A 174 20.95 -11.51 7.48
CA SER A 174 21.86 -12.55 6.98
C SER A 174 21.37 -13.11 5.65
N GLU A 175 20.07 -13.42 5.54
CA GLU A 175 19.45 -13.86 4.29
C GLU A 175 19.58 -12.80 3.18
N ILE A 176 19.31 -11.53 3.46
CA ILE A 176 19.43 -10.44 2.48
C ILE A 176 20.86 -10.35 1.94
N ILE A 177 21.85 -10.42 2.83
CA ILE A 177 23.28 -10.37 2.47
C ILE A 177 23.65 -11.60 1.64
N GLU A 178 23.22 -12.79 2.06
CA GLU A 178 23.52 -14.03 1.34
C GLU A 178 22.87 -14.04 -0.05
N GLN A 179 21.63 -13.59 -0.19
CA GLN A 179 20.96 -13.45 -1.49
C GLN A 179 21.68 -12.46 -2.42
N GLU A 180 22.13 -11.31 -1.90
CA GLU A 180 22.91 -10.34 -2.67
C GLU A 180 24.27 -10.91 -3.07
N LEU A 181 24.90 -11.65 -2.17
CA LEU A 181 26.18 -12.29 -2.44
C LEU A 181 26.02 -13.33 -3.54
N GLN A 182 24.98 -14.16 -3.48
CA GLN A 182 24.65 -15.18 -4.48
C GLN A 182 24.33 -14.56 -5.86
N SER A 183 23.54 -13.48 -5.90
CA SER A 183 23.17 -12.81 -7.15
C SER A 183 24.38 -12.17 -7.86
N THR A 184 25.40 -11.80 -7.08
CA THR A 184 26.62 -11.12 -7.58
C THR A 184 27.83 -12.05 -7.71
N LEU A 185 27.67 -13.37 -7.54
CA LEU A 185 28.75 -14.36 -7.63
C LEU A 185 29.48 -14.34 -8.99
N GLY A 186 28.82 -13.91 -10.06
CA GLY A 186 29.41 -13.78 -11.41
C GLY A 186 30.02 -12.41 -11.75
N ASN A 187 29.88 -11.41 -10.87
CA ASN A 187 30.36 -10.04 -11.11
C ASN A 187 31.75 -9.81 -10.53
N ASP A 188 32.42 -8.77 -11.04
CA ASP A 188 33.73 -8.36 -10.56
C ASP A 188 33.66 -7.89 -9.10
N ARG A 189 34.78 -8.01 -8.37
CA ARG A 189 34.83 -7.75 -6.92
C ARG A 189 34.39 -6.32 -6.59
N ASP A 190 34.75 -5.35 -7.43
CA ASP A 190 34.38 -3.94 -7.22
C ASP A 190 32.89 -3.68 -7.48
N THR A 191 32.31 -4.32 -8.50
CA THR A 191 30.86 -4.21 -8.78
C THR A 191 30.03 -4.90 -7.70
N ARG A 192 30.52 -6.02 -7.16
CA ARG A 192 29.92 -6.71 -6.01
C ARG A 192 29.91 -5.82 -4.76
N MET A 193 31.06 -5.20 -4.43
CA MET A 193 31.15 -4.30 -3.28
C MET A 193 30.26 -3.06 -3.45
N GLN A 194 30.17 -2.51 -4.66
CA GLN A 194 29.28 -1.39 -4.95
C GLN A 194 27.80 -1.77 -4.81
N SER A 195 27.37 -2.90 -5.38
CA SER A 195 25.97 -3.37 -5.27
C SER A 195 25.57 -3.61 -3.81
N MET A 196 26.43 -4.28 -3.05
CA MET A 196 26.19 -4.54 -1.64
C MET A 196 26.15 -3.25 -0.81
N ARG A 197 27.06 -2.30 -1.08
CA ARG A 197 27.05 -0.98 -0.43
C ARG A 197 25.79 -0.20 -0.75
N ASP A 198 25.37 -0.16 -2.01
CA ASP A 198 24.18 0.58 -2.43
C ASP A 198 22.91 -0.05 -1.84
N ARG A 199 22.86 -1.38 -1.74
CA ARG A 199 21.77 -2.11 -1.06
C ARG A 199 21.73 -1.82 0.44
N LEU A 200 22.87 -1.88 1.12
CA LEU A 200 23.00 -1.51 2.55
C LEU A 200 22.66 -0.04 2.80
N LEU A 201 23.05 0.89 1.92
CA LEU A 201 22.71 2.31 2.04
C LEU A 201 21.21 2.58 1.83
N ARG A 202 20.56 1.84 0.93
CA ARG A 202 19.11 1.92 0.72
C ARG A 202 18.35 1.46 1.97
N LEU A 203 18.68 0.26 2.46
CA LEU A 203 18.06 -0.28 3.68
C LEU A 203 18.41 0.57 4.90
N GLY A 204 19.67 1.02 5.01
CA GLY A 204 20.13 1.94 6.02
C GLY A 204 19.30 3.23 6.04
N LYS A 205 19.04 3.88 4.90
CA LYS A 205 18.17 5.07 4.87
C LYS A 205 16.72 4.80 5.29
N LEU A 206 16.20 3.60 5.04
CA LEU A 206 14.84 3.20 5.40
C LEU A 206 14.73 2.92 6.91
N TYR A 207 15.75 2.29 7.49
CA TYR A 207 15.73 1.83 8.88
C TYR A 207 16.57 2.70 9.85
N SER A 208 17.34 3.70 9.38
CA SER A 208 18.22 4.53 10.26
C SER A 208 17.47 5.41 11.25
N ARG A 209 16.14 5.49 11.15
CA ARG A 209 15.31 6.18 12.15
C ARG A 209 15.01 5.31 13.36
N ASN A 210 15.31 4.01 13.28
CA ASN A 210 14.91 3.03 14.27
C ASN A 210 16.09 2.08 14.50
N ASP A 211 17.03 2.49 15.37
CA ASP A 211 18.30 1.80 15.66
C ASP A 211 18.12 0.30 15.99
N SER A 212 16.93 -0.12 16.42
CA SER A 212 16.58 -1.51 16.74
C SER A 212 16.42 -2.45 15.54
N TYR A 213 16.31 -1.92 14.30
CA TYR A 213 16.19 -2.72 13.08
C TYR A 213 17.50 -2.81 12.29
N PHE A 214 18.54 -2.15 12.77
CA PHE A 214 19.88 -2.25 12.23
C PHE A 214 20.70 -3.11 13.19
N PRO A 215 21.25 -4.27 12.76
CA PRO A 215 22.12 -5.06 13.60
C PRO A 215 23.39 -4.23 13.88
N THR A 216 23.58 -3.83 15.14
CA THR A 216 24.82 -3.17 15.62
C THR A 216 25.80 -4.18 16.15
#